data_AF-A0A9N9QJM7-F1
#
_entry.id   AF-A0A9N9QJM7-F1
#
_cell.length_a   1.000
_cell.length_b   1.000
_cell.length_c   1.000
_cell.angle_alpha   90.00
_cell.angle_beta   90.00
_cell.angle_gamma   90.00
#
_symmetry.space_group_name_H-M   'P 1'
#
loop_
_entity.id
_entity.type
_entity.pdbx_description
1 polymer ?
#
loop_
_entity_poly.entity_id
_entity_poly.type
_entity_poly.pdbx_seq_one_letter_code
_entity_poly.pdbx_strand_id
1 'polypeptide(L)'
;MKTFVLFVFFQIIICLAYCYDSTEYSTGNNECNDPNAELRYDNSNCTVTCNKRTLSDNPDSCFGLIELTLSCYCKNTFVLDETTNTCVQPENCPCNTSNNEVSRYSNNCANGCATFHTLIDCSGVLHGGCWCMPTFCTDANGICIEKE
;
A
#
# COMPACT_ATOMS: atom_id res chain seq x y z
N MET A 1 -31.51 21.87 52.14
CA MET A 1 -31.92 22.27 50.77
C MET A 1 -30.84 23.03 49.99
N LYS A 2 -30.13 24.02 50.55
CA LYS A 2 -29.07 24.77 49.84
C LYS A 2 -27.89 23.92 49.32
N THR A 3 -27.50 22.87 50.02
CA THR A 3 -26.35 22.02 49.65
C THR A 3 -26.60 21.11 48.44
N PHE A 4 -27.87 20.75 48.19
CA PHE A 4 -28.24 19.85 47.09
C PHE A 4 -28.18 20.56 45.73
N VAL A 5 -28.47 21.87 45.71
CA VAL A 5 -28.41 22.69 44.49
C VAL A 5 -26.97 22.84 44.00
N LEU A 6 -26.00 23.03 44.90
CA LEU A 6 -24.57 23.14 44.55
C LEU A 6 -24.01 21.87 43.89
N PHE A 7 -24.47 20.69 44.29
CA PHE A 7 -23.97 19.42 43.75
C PHE A 7 -24.44 19.18 42.30
N VAL A 8 -25.68 19.57 41.99
CA VAL A 8 -26.24 19.46 40.63
C VAL A 8 -25.54 20.41 39.67
N PHE A 9 -25.26 21.65 40.09
CA PHE A 9 -24.52 22.60 39.27
C PHE A 9 -23.08 22.13 38.98
N PHE A 10 -22.41 21.49 39.93
CA PHE A 10 -21.05 20.99 39.73
C PHE A 10 -20.99 19.84 38.70
N GLN A 11 -21.97 18.93 38.73
CA GLN A 11 -22.07 17.83 37.76
C GLN A 11 -22.34 18.33 36.33
N ILE A 12 -23.16 19.37 36.18
CA ILE A 12 -23.47 19.98 34.86
C ILE A 12 -22.23 20.67 34.27
N ILE A 13 -21.45 21.37 35.10
CA ILE A 13 -20.22 22.06 34.64
C ILE A 13 -19.16 21.04 34.20
N ILE A 14 -19.02 19.94 34.93
CA ILE A 14 -18.10 18.85 34.56
C ILE A 14 -18.52 18.23 33.22
N CYS A 15 -19.81 17.95 33.01
CA CYS A 15 -20.30 17.39 31.76
C CYS A 15 -20.06 18.33 30.56
N LEU A 16 -20.26 19.65 30.75
CA LEU A 16 -19.98 20.64 29.71
C LEU A 16 -18.48 20.79 29.41
N ALA A 17 -17.61 20.62 30.40
CA ALA A 17 -16.16 20.65 30.19
C ALA A 17 -15.65 19.40 29.43
N TYR A 18 -16.22 18.22 29.69
CA TYR A 18 -15.82 16.98 28.98
C TYR A 18 -16.47 16.80 27.61
N CYS A 19 -17.59 17.48 27.32
CA CYS A 19 -18.21 17.41 25.99
C CYS A 19 -17.61 18.40 24.98
N TYR A 20 -16.88 19.43 25.41
CA TYR A 20 -16.40 20.48 24.51
C TYR A 20 -15.12 20.12 23.73
N ASP A 21 -14.42 19.06 24.12
CA ASP A 21 -13.09 18.72 23.59
C ASP A 21 -13.11 17.60 22.52
N SER A 22 -14.17 17.54 21.71
CA SER A 22 -14.32 16.54 20.64
C SER A 22 -14.60 17.13 19.25
N THR A 23 -14.53 18.47 19.11
CA THR A 23 -14.85 19.14 17.83
C THR A 23 -13.66 19.69 17.05
N GLU A 24 -12.43 19.58 17.58
CA GLU A 24 -11.21 19.80 16.79
C GLU A 24 -10.68 18.49 16.18
N TYR A 25 -11.56 17.63 15.66
CA TYR A 25 -11.13 16.77 14.55
C TYR A 25 -11.08 17.67 13.32
N SER A 26 -9.94 18.35 13.21
CA SER A 26 -9.57 19.26 12.13
C SER A 26 -10.16 18.75 10.81
N THR A 27 -11.20 19.44 10.33
CA THR A 27 -11.62 19.44 8.94
C THR A 27 -10.62 20.23 8.09
N GLY A 28 -9.33 20.15 8.44
CA GLY A 28 -8.25 20.66 7.62
C GLY A 28 -8.20 19.78 6.39
N ASN A 29 -8.91 20.19 5.34
CA ASN A 29 -8.87 19.67 3.98
C ASN A 29 -8.10 18.36 3.88
N ASN A 30 -8.72 17.25 4.26
CA ASN A 30 -8.14 15.91 4.11
C ASN A 30 -8.14 15.50 2.62
N GLU A 31 -7.92 16.46 1.73
CA GLU A 31 -7.64 16.21 0.34
C GLU A 31 -6.20 15.74 0.25
N CYS A 32 -6.03 14.52 -0.23
CA CYS A 32 -4.73 13.99 -0.54
C CYS A 32 -4.06 14.90 -1.59
N ASN A 33 -2.79 15.24 -1.38
CA ASN A 33 -2.04 16.09 -2.31
C ASN A 33 -1.88 15.45 -3.70
N ASP A 34 -2.04 14.12 -3.79
CA ASP A 34 -1.94 13.36 -5.03
C ASP A 34 -3.36 13.12 -5.62
N PRO A 35 -3.61 13.47 -6.89
CA PRO A 35 -4.93 13.27 -7.53
C PRO A 35 -5.34 11.80 -7.68
N ASN A 36 -4.36 10.88 -7.61
CA ASN A 36 -4.56 9.44 -7.66
C ASN A 36 -4.59 8.79 -6.28
N ALA A 37 -4.55 9.58 -5.20
CA ALA A 37 -4.80 9.13 -3.85
C ALA A 37 -6.24 9.43 -3.41
N GLU A 38 -6.70 8.69 -2.42
CA GLU A 38 -7.98 8.89 -1.74
C GLU A 38 -7.80 8.69 -0.24
N LEU A 39 -8.60 9.43 0.53
CA LEU A 39 -8.65 9.28 1.97
C LEU A 39 -9.49 8.04 2.31
N ARG A 40 -8.89 7.07 3.00
CA ARG A 40 -9.59 5.85 3.44
C ARG A 40 -9.05 5.35 4.78
N TYR A 41 -9.88 4.59 5.49
CA TYR A 41 -9.43 3.84 6.66
C TYR A 41 -8.85 2.52 6.17
N ASP A 42 -7.55 2.35 6.35
CA ASP A 42 -6.87 1.10 6.03
C ASP A 42 -5.74 0.83 7.01
N ASN A 43 -5.22 -0.39 6.95
CA ASN A 43 -4.00 -0.79 7.61
C ASN A 43 -2.80 -0.30 6.76
N SER A 44 -1.87 0.40 7.39
CA SER A 44 -0.65 0.90 6.72
C SER A 44 0.15 -0.22 6.03
N ASN A 45 0.07 -1.46 6.54
CA ASN A 45 0.72 -2.64 5.96
C ASN A 45 0.09 -3.09 4.63
N CYS A 46 -1.12 -2.62 4.30
CA CYS A 46 -1.84 -2.95 3.07
C CYS A 46 -1.59 -1.97 1.93
N THR A 47 -0.61 -1.09 2.09
CA THR A 47 -0.23 -0.17 1.04
C THR A 47 0.45 -0.95 -0.10
N VAL A 48 -0.19 -0.93 -1.27
CA VAL A 48 0.41 -1.46 -2.50
C VAL A 48 1.48 -0.49 -2.98
N THR A 49 2.72 -0.93 -3.01
CA THR A 49 3.84 -0.12 -3.48
C THR A 49 4.42 -0.66 -4.78
N CYS A 50 5.23 0.14 -5.47
CA CYS A 50 5.94 -0.31 -6.65
C CYS A 50 6.82 -1.54 -6.39
N ASN A 51 7.37 -1.68 -5.18
CA ASN A 51 8.13 -2.86 -4.75
C ASN A 51 7.23 -4.03 -4.30
N LYS A 52 5.98 -3.77 -3.91
CA LYS A 52 5.05 -4.77 -3.35
C LYS A 52 3.69 -4.69 -4.04
N ARG A 53 3.64 -5.04 -5.32
CA ARG A 53 2.41 -4.93 -6.13
C ARG A 53 1.46 -6.11 -5.99
N THR A 54 1.93 -7.20 -5.40
CA THR A 54 1.11 -8.37 -5.13
C THR A 54 0.58 -8.29 -3.71
N LEU A 55 -0.61 -7.69 -3.52
CA LEU A 55 -1.34 -7.83 -2.24
C LEU A 55 -1.71 -9.29 -1.94
N SER A 56 -1.78 -10.13 -2.98
CA SER A 56 -2.20 -11.53 -2.85
C SER A 56 -1.19 -12.41 -2.09
N ASP A 57 0.06 -11.98 -1.92
CA ASP A 57 1.06 -12.83 -1.27
C ASP A 57 0.86 -12.91 0.25
N ASN A 58 0.03 -12.03 0.85
CA ASN A 58 -0.37 -12.19 2.24
C ASN A 58 -1.64 -11.38 2.65
N PRO A 59 -2.84 -11.69 2.12
CA PRO A 59 -4.08 -11.04 2.55
C PRO A 59 -4.30 -11.19 4.06
N ASP A 60 -3.89 -12.32 4.66
CA ASP A 60 -4.05 -12.57 6.09
C ASP A 60 -3.23 -11.61 6.98
N SER A 61 -2.06 -11.15 6.51
CA SER A 61 -1.26 -10.13 7.21
C SER A 61 -1.89 -8.74 7.17
N CYS A 62 -2.69 -8.49 6.13
CA CYS A 62 -3.39 -7.25 5.92
C CYS A 62 -4.62 -7.11 6.81
N PHE A 63 -5.38 -8.20 6.90
CA PHE A 63 -6.66 -8.26 7.61
C PHE A 63 -6.53 -8.77 9.06
N GLY A 64 -5.32 -8.80 9.63
CA GLY A 64 -5.11 -9.11 11.05
C GLY A 64 -5.77 -8.10 12.01
N LEU A 65 -5.67 -8.37 13.32
CA LEU A 65 -6.18 -7.51 14.42
C LEU A 65 -5.40 -6.19 14.55
N ILE A 66 -5.39 -5.36 13.51
CA ILE A 66 -4.49 -4.19 13.41
C ILE A 66 -5.32 -2.92 13.29
N GLU A 67 -4.85 -1.88 13.99
CA GLU A 67 -5.45 -0.54 14.02
C GLU A 67 -5.60 0.05 12.62
N LEU A 68 -6.85 0.31 12.22
CA LEU A 68 -7.16 1.04 11.01
C LEU A 68 -6.85 2.53 11.26
N THR A 69 -6.09 3.12 10.35
CA THR A 69 -5.75 4.55 10.41
C THR A 69 -6.38 5.27 9.24
N LEU A 70 -6.95 6.45 9.50
CA LEU A 70 -7.40 7.35 8.44
C LEU A 70 -6.17 7.99 7.80
N SER A 71 -5.88 7.64 6.55
CA SER A 71 -4.74 8.19 5.82
C SER A 71 -5.05 8.28 4.33
N CYS A 72 -4.16 8.93 3.58
CA CYS A 72 -4.19 8.96 2.13
C CYS A 72 -3.51 7.72 1.58
N TYR A 73 -4.23 7.00 0.72
CA TYR A 73 -3.76 5.81 0.06
C TYR A 73 -4.00 5.93 -1.44
N CYS A 74 -3.23 5.22 -2.26
CA CYS A 74 -3.50 5.18 -3.69
C CYS A 74 -4.88 4.58 -3.97
N LYS A 75 -5.60 5.18 -4.93
CA LYS A 75 -6.86 4.65 -5.46
C LYS A 75 -6.63 3.25 -6.03
N ASN A 76 -7.72 2.49 -6.14
CA ASN A 76 -7.70 1.22 -6.88
C ASN A 76 -7.07 1.41 -8.26
N THR A 77 -6.24 0.45 -8.68
CA THR A 77 -5.40 0.47 -9.90
C THR A 77 -4.14 1.32 -9.86
N PHE A 78 -3.92 2.13 -8.82
CA PHE A 78 -2.67 2.85 -8.61
C PHE A 78 -1.84 2.20 -7.52
N VAL A 79 -0.52 2.42 -7.59
CA VAL A 79 0.44 1.93 -6.61
C VAL A 79 1.33 3.08 -6.16
N LEU A 80 1.79 3.02 -4.91
CA LEU A 80 2.68 4.04 -4.36
C LEU A 80 4.09 3.86 -4.90
N ASP A 81 4.58 4.85 -5.63
CA ASP A 81 6.01 4.97 -5.90
C ASP A 81 6.70 5.49 -4.64
N GLU A 82 7.46 4.62 -3.98
CA GLU A 82 8.19 4.93 -2.74
C GLU A 82 9.31 5.98 -2.95
N THR A 83 9.73 6.19 -4.20
CA THR A 83 10.81 7.12 -4.55
C THR A 83 10.30 8.56 -4.61
N THR A 84 9.16 8.76 -5.25
CA THR A 84 8.54 10.08 -5.45
C THR A 84 7.46 10.38 -4.41
N ASN A 85 7.02 9.36 -3.67
CA ASN A 85 5.87 9.38 -2.77
C ASN A 85 4.57 9.81 -3.49
N THR A 86 4.38 9.33 -4.73
CA THR A 86 3.20 9.60 -5.56
C THR A 86 2.53 8.31 -6.02
N CYS A 87 1.23 8.36 -6.26
CA CYS A 87 0.44 7.27 -6.78
C CYS A 87 0.50 7.21 -8.31
N VAL A 88 1.11 6.14 -8.83
CA VAL A 88 1.37 5.94 -10.25
C VAL A 88 0.65 4.69 -10.76
N GLN A 89 0.46 4.61 -12.08
CA GLN A 89 0.04 3.35 -12.71
C GLN A 89 1.16 2.30 -12.55
N PRO A 90 0.83 1.01 -12.37
CA PRO A 90 1.82 -0.04 -12.17
C PRO A 90 2.91 -0.05 -13.26
N GLU A 91 2.55 0.12 -14.52
CA GLU A 91 3.49 0.23 -15.66
C GLU A 91 4.51 1.36 -15.54
N ASN A 92 4.21 2.42 -14.78
CA ASN A 92 5.07 3.59 -14.60
C ASN A 92 5.99 3.47 -13.37
N CYS A 93 5.88 2.40 -12.60
CA CYS A 93 6.78 2.18 -11.48
C CYS A 93 8.24 2.10 -11.93
N PRO A 94 9.17 2.73 -11.20
CA PRO A 94 10.58 2.70 -11.54
C PRO A 94 11.11 1.27 -11.43
N CYS A 95 11.78 0.81 -12.48
CA CYS A 95 12.55 -0.44 -12.51
C CYS A 95 13.99 -0.15 -12.95
N ASN A 96 14.91 -1.07 -12.66
CA ASN A 96 16.31 -0.89 -13.02
C ASN A 96 16.52 -1.13 -14.52
N THR A 97 16.33 -0.08 -15.31
CA THR A 97 16.51 -0.13 -16.77
C THR A 97 17.95 -0.45 -17.16
N SER A 98 18.94 -0.09 -16.34
CA SER A 98 20.34 -0.49 -16.52
C SER A 98 20.57 -2.00 -16.35
N ASN A 99 19.67 -2.69 -15.63
CA ASN A 99 19.60 -4.14 -15.52
C ASN A 99 18.57 -4.76 -16.49
N ASN A 100 18.18 -4.08 -17.58
CA ASN A 100 17.17 -4.57 -18.53
C ASN A 100 15.84 -5.00 -17.88
N GLU A 101 15.45 -4.35 -16.77
CA GLU A 101 14.17 -4.60 -16.11
C GLU A 101 13.07 -3.71 -16.67
N VAL A 102 11.88 -4.26 -16.71
CA VAL A 102 10.64 -3.58 -17.07
C VAL A 102 9.57 -3.88 -16.03
N SER A 103 8.75 -2.87 -15.81
CA SER A 103 7.59 -2.94 -14.95
C SER A 103 6.48 -3.76 -15.63
N ARG A 104 6.15 -4.95 -15.11
CA ARG A 104 5.09 -5.81 -15.67
C ARG A 104 4.50 -6.78 -14.66
N TYR A 105 3.45 -7.48 -15.08
CA TYR A 105 2.88 -8.63 -14.37
C TYR A 105 3.43 -9.92 -14.99
N SER A 106 3.94 -10.82 -14.16
CA SER A 106 4.45 -12.12 -14.61
C SER A 106 4.16 -13.19 -13.56
N ASN A 107 4.09 -14.45 -13.98
CA ASN A 107 4.19 -15.56 -13.04
C ASN A 107 5.66 -15.72 -12.60
N ASN A 108 5.89 -16.15 -11.35
CA ASN A 108 7.24 -16.26 -10.76
C ASN A 108 8.19 -17.19 -11.55
N CYS A 109 7.65 -18.07 -12.39
CA CYS A 109 8.45 -18.98 -13.21
C CYS A 109 9.24 -18.33 -14.34
N ALA A 110 8.71 -17.25 -14.93
CA ALA A 110 9.17 -16.78 -16.23
C ALA A 110 10.40 -15.86 -16.17
N ASN A 111 10.96 -15.61 -14.98
CA ASN A 111 12.13 -14.74 -14.83
C ASN A 111 13.45 -15.52 -14.70
N GLY A 112 13.51 -16.67 -14.02
CA GLY A 112 14.79 -17.34 -13.80
C GLY A 112 15.35 -18.04 -15.05
N CYS A 113 16.62 -17.84 -15.37
CA CYS A 113 17.27 -18.54 -16.48
C CYS A 113 17.27 -20.08 -16.30
N ALA A 114 17.35 -20.55 -15.05
CA ALA A 114 17.30 -21.98 -14.72
C ALA A 114 15.89 -22.58 -14.81
N THR A 115 14.84 -21.77 -14.61
CA THR A 115 13.44 -22.22 -14.52
C THR A 115 12.65 -21.99 -15.80
N PHE A 116 13.26 -21.34 -16.81
CA PHE A 116 12.59 -20.95 -18.04
C PHE A 116 11.99 -22.14 -18.82
N HIS A 117 12.57 -23.34 -18.69
CA HIS A 117 12.10 -24.55 -19.37
C HIS A 117 11.16 -25.44 -18.54
N THR A 118 11.02 -25.18 -17.25
CA THR A 118 10.16 -25.96 -16.36
C THR A 118 8.83 -25.25 -16.14
N LEU A 119 8.10 -25.00 -17.24
CA LEU A 119 6.78 -24.36 -17.24
C LEU A 119 5.66 -25.18 -16.56
N ILE A 120 5.99 -26.38 -16.06
CA ILE A 120 5.01 -27.36 -15.59
C ILE A 120 4.35 -26.94 -14.25
N ASP A 121 5.00 -26.12 -13.42
CA ASP A 121 4.51 -25.78 -12.06
C ASP A 121 4.30 -24.28 -11.82
N CYS A 122 3.96 -23.53 -12.88
CA CYS A 122 3.78 -22.10 -12.74
C CYS A 122 2.39 -21.77 -12.22
N SER A 123 2.34 -21.20 -11.02
CA SER A 123 1.12 -20.59 -10.48
C SER A 123 0.48 -19.69 -11.53
N GLY A 124 -0.83 -19.85 -11.73
CA GLY A 124 -1.62 -18.97 -12.61
C GLY A 124 -1.77 -17.55 -12.04
N VAL A 125 -1.31 -17.32 -10.81
CA VAL A 125 -1.30 -16.00 -10.19
C VAL A 125 -0.17 -15.15 -10.81
N LEU A 126 -0.54 -13.96 -11.26
CA LEU A 126 0.41 -12.98 -11.76
C LEU A 126 0.85 -12.05 -10.63
N HIS A 127 2.15 -11.88 -10.49
CA HIS A 127 2.77 -10.99 -9.52
C HIS A 127 3.24 -9.74 -10.29
N GLY A 128 2.87 -8.57 -9.79
CA GLY A 128 3.35 -7.29 -10.33
C GLY A 128 4.73 -6.98 -9.78
N GLY A 129 5.63 -6.46 -10.61
CA GLY A 129 6.97 -6.09 -10.15
C GLY A 129 7.89 -5.63 -11.27
N CYS A 130 9.18 -5.60 -10.96
CA CYS A 130 10.24 -5.41 -11.94
C CYS A 130 10.72 -6.77 -12.42
N TRP A 131 10.63 -6.99 -13.73
CA TRP A 131 10.97 -8.26 -14.37
C TRP A 131 11.93 -8.00 -15.51
N CYS A 132 12.77 -8.98 -15.84
CA CYS A 132 13.63 -8.87 -17.01
C CYS A 132 12.78 -8.69 -18.29
N MET A 133 13.30 -7.96 -19.27
CA MET A 133 12.66 -7.85 -20.60
C MET A 133 12.39 -9.23 -21.23
N PRO A 134 11.45 -9.36 -22.20
CA PRO A 134 11.06 -10.67 -22.76
C PRO A 134 12.20 -11.55 -23.30
N THR A 135 13.30 -10.95 -23.77
CA THR A 135 14.50 -11.64 -24.28
C THR A 135 15.56 -11.93 -23.20
N PHE A 136 15.32 -11.49 -21.97
CA PHE A 136 16.23 -11.63 -20.84
C PHE A 136 15.63 -12.52 -19.75
N CYS A 137 16.51 -13.10 -18.93
CA CYS A 137 16.17 -13.86 -17.74
C CYS A 137 17.11 -13.47 -16.59
N THR A 138 16.64 -13.60 -15.37
CA THR A 138 17.38 -13.37 -14.13
C THR A 138 18.33 -14.54 -13.85
N ASP A 139 19.60 -14.23 -13.66
CA ASP A 139 20.61 -15.17 -13.20
C ASP A 139 20.52 -15.42 -11.67
N ALA A 140 21.45 -16.20 -11.10
CA ALA A 140 21.48 -16.46 -9.65
C ALA A 140 21.80 -15.22 -8.79
N ASN A 141 22.32 -14.14 -9.39
CA ASN A 141 22.68 -12.89 -8.74
C ASN A 141 21.57 -11.82 -8.84
N GLY A 142 20.46 -12.10 -9.53
CA GLY A 142 19.40 -11.12 -9.76
C GLY A 142 19.62 -10.24 -11.00
N ILE A 143 20.61 -10.55 -11.84
CA ILE A 143 20.97 -9.77 -13.03
C ILE A 143 20.21 -10.32 -14.24
N CYS A 144 19.63 -9.43 -15.06
CA CYS A 144 19.00 -9.84 -16.30
C CYS A 144 20.04 -10.03 -17.41
N ILE A 145 20.19 -11.28 -17.84
CA ILE A 145 21.07 -11.69 -18.94
C ILE A 145 20.24 -12.17 -20.13
N GLU A 146 20.79 -12.07 -21.33
CA GLU A 146 20.13 -12.53 -22.55
C GLU A 146 19.95 -14.05 -22.52
N LYS A 147 18.79 -14.54 -22.98
CA LYS A 147 18.53 -15.98 -23.08
C LYS A 147 19.39 -16.56 -24.22
N GLU A 148 20.30 -17.47 -23.89
CA GLU A 148 21.09 -18.25 -24.88
C GLU A 148 20.21 -19.17 -25.74
#